data_AF-A0A7D9M4P3-F1
#
_entry.id   AF-A0A7D9M4P3-F1
#
_cell.length_a   1.000
_cell.length_b   1.000
_cell.length_c   1.000
_cell.angle_alpha   90.00
_cell.angle_beta   90.00
_cell.angle_gamma   90.00
#
_symmetry.space_group_name_H-M   'P 1'
#
loop_
_entity.id
_entity.type
_entity.pdbx_description
1 polymer ?
#
loop_
_entity_poly.entity_id
_entity_poly.type
_entity_poly.pdbx_seq_one_letter_code
_entity_poly.pdbx_strand_id
1 'polypeptide(L)'
;LEITPQSCLDYLKRGFKSDGYYTIYDFKTDDRITVYCDMTSEAGSAWTLVMSYAFKNRHMDQIARKSMQQDTPVNEHSPNWNLYRMSLSQMTHLKSQSTHWRSTCTFPTYKVDYTDYVRAKFTDFDIMTFLGRGICKKVEYVNIRGHQCAQCTSKWWHGNNVYSPHIDSPSNGCQFVPTQGSASSENNFGFYIQGVVNKKFRCSAGPLSTTNWWFGGYL
;
A
#
# COMPACT_ATOMS: atom_id res chain seq x y z
N LEU A 1 -10.43 -21.12 -24.80
CA LEU A 1 -9.79 -21.27 -23.48
C LEU A 1 -10.13 -20.03 -22.67
N GLU A 2 -11.09 -20.13 -21.75
CA GLU A 2 -11.29 -19.06 -20.78
C GLU A 2 -10.06 -19.02 -19.88
N ILE A 3 -9.20 -18.02 -20.07
CA ILE A 3 -8.05 -17.80 -19.18
C ILE A 3 -8.63 -17.46 -17.81
N THR A 4 -8.19 -18.09 -16.73
CA THR A 4 -8.63 -17.70 -15.37
C THR A 4 -8.01 -16.34 -15.01
N PRO A 5 -8.76 -15.34 -14.51
CA PRO A 5 -8.18 -14.06 -14.10
C PRO A 5 -7.09 -14.23 -13.04
N GLN A 6 -5.94 -13.56 -13.21
CA GLN A 6 -4.81 -13.63 -12.28
C GLN A 6 -4.68 -12.39 -11.39
N SER A 7 -5.45 -11.34 -11.68
CA SER A 7 -5.47 -10.10 -10.92
C SER A 7 -6.78 -9.34 -11.14
N CYS A 8 -7.03 -8.31 -10.33
CA CYS A 8 -8.12 -7.36 -10.58
C CYS A 8 -8.01 -6.66 -11.95
N LEU A 9 -6.78 -6.48 -12.46
CA LEU A 9 -6.53 -5.89 -13.78
C LEU A 9 -7.02 -6.79 -14.92
N ASP A 10 -6.96 -8.11 -14.76
CA ASP A 10 -7.53 -9.03 -15.76
C ASP A 10 -9.05 -8.99 -15.80
N TYR A 11 -9.70 -8.80 -14.65
CA TYR A 11 -11.14 -8.56 -14.61
C TYR A 11 -11.50 -7.26 -15.32
N LEU A 12 -10.77 -6.17 -15.06
CA LEU A 12 -11.00 -4.90 -15.74
C LEU A 12 -10.82 -5.02 -17.27
N LYS A 13 -9.78 -5.73 -17.74
CA LYS A 13 -9.56 -6.02 -19.17
C LYS A 13 -10.74 -6.77 -19.83
N ARG A 14 -11.50 -7.54 -19.05
CA ARG A 14 -12.70 -8.25 -19.50
C ARG A 14 -13.98 -7.40 -19.41
N GLY A 15 -13.87 -6.13 -19.03
CA GLY A 15 -14.99 -5.20 -18.97
C GLY A 15 -15.69 -5.12 -17.61
N PHE A 16 -15.18 -5.77 -16.56
CA PHE A 16 -15.68 -5.59 -15.20
C PHE A 16 -15.32 -4.18 -14.70
N LYS A 17 -16.24 -3.51 -14.02
CA LYS A 17 -16.10 -2.10 -13.61
C LYS A 17 -16.62 -1.83 -12.19
N SER A 18 -16.80 -2.86 -11.38
CA SER A 18 -17.29 -2.74 -10.01
C SER A 18 -16.21 -3.11 -9.01
N ASP A 19 -16.09 -2.31 -7.95
CA ASP A 19 -15.36 -2.71 -6.76
C ASP A 19 -16.00 -3.96 -6.14
N GLY A 20 -15.20 -4.74 -5.41
CA GLY A 20 -15.73 -5.85 -4.63
C GLY A 20 -14.76 -6.99 -4.45
N TYR A 21 -15.28 -8.10 -3.95
CA TYR A 21 -14.52 -9.34 -3.79
C TYR A 21 -14.58 -10.15 -5.08
N TYR A 22 -13.42 -10.62 -5.52
CA TYR A 22 -13.26 -11.45 -6.71
C TYR A 22 -12.33 -12.62 -6.41
N THR A 23 -12.46 -13.70 -7.18
CA THR A 23 -11.55 -14.84 -7.13
C THR A 23 -10.51 -14.71 -8.24
N ILE A 24 -9.23 -14.81 -7.90
CA ILE A 24 -8.13 -14.87 -8.87
C ILE A 24 -7.39 -16.19 -8.74
N TYR A 25 -6.71 -16.59 -9.80
CA TYR A 25 -5.81 -17.75 -9.79
C TYR A 25 -4.37 -17.30 -9.59
N ASP A 26 -3.73 -17.87 -8.58
CA ASP A 26 -2.31 -17.71 -8.28
C ASP A 26 -1.55 -18.93 -8.81
N PHE A 27 -0.81 -18.75 -9.91
CA PHE A 27 -0.03 -19.84 -10.51
C PHE A 27 1.23 -20.19 -9.70
N LYS A 28 1.66 -19.33 -8.77
CA LYS A 28 2.80 -19.63 -7.89
C LYS A 28 2.42 -20.66 -6.83
N THR A 29 1.17 -20.64 -6.37
CA THR A 29 0.67 -21.57 -5.36
C THR A 29 -0.28 -22.63 -5.92
N ASP A 30 -0.64 -22.54 -7.20
CA ASP A 30 -1.68 -23.37 -7.85
C ASP A 30 -3.02 -23.31 -7.10
N ASP A 31 -3.42 -22.11 -6.68
CA ASP A 31 -4.61 -21.91 -5.84
C ASP A 31 -5.51 -20.79 -6.33
N ARG A 32 -6.78 -20.82 -5.90
CA ARG A 32 -7.77 -19.76 -6.10
C ARG A 32 -7.92 -18.94 -4.83
N ILE A 33 -7.49 -17.69 -4.89
CA ILE A 33 -7.54 -16.79 -3.75
C ILE A 33 -8.62 -15.71 -3.93
N THR A 34 -9.32 -15.39 -2.85
CA THR A 34 -10.26 -14.27 -2.81
C THR A 34 -9.48 -12.99 -2.57
N VAL A 35 -9.73 -11.97 -3.38
CA VAL A 35 -9.12 -10.64 -3.27
C VAL A 35 -10.16 -9.55 -3.30
N TYR A 36 -9.85 -8.38 -2.74
CA TYR A 36 -10.65 -7.18 -2.93
C TYR A 36 -10.07 -6.35 -4.08
N CYS A 37 -10.93 -6.02 -5.04
CA CYS A 37 -10.63 -5.16 -6.17
C CYS A 37 -11.23 -3.77 -6.01
N ASP A 38 -10.41 -2.74 -6.23
CA ASP A 38 -10.88 -1.40 -6.55
C ASP A 38 -10.70 -1.16 -8.05
N MET A 39 -11.80 -0.95 -8.76
CA MET A 39 -11.83 -0.69 -10.21
C MET A 39 -12.53 0.63 -10.56
N THR A 40 -12.97 1.36 -9.54
CA THR A 40 -13.81 2.57 -9.71
C THR A 40 -13.12 3.84 -9.30
N SER A 41 -12.12 3.76 -8.41
CA SER A 41 -11.53 4.97 -7.82
C SER A 41 -10.69 5.78 -8.80
N GLU A 42 -10.08 5.16 -9.81
CA GLU A 42 -9.34 5.87 -10.86
C GLU A 42 -9.69 5.26 -12.22
N ALA A 43 -10.03 6.11 -13.18
CA ALA A 43 -10.54 5.67 -14.49
C ALA A 43 -9.52 4.78 -15.22
N GLY A 44 -10.00 3.66 -15.76
CA GLY A 44 -9.17 2.72 -16.52
C GLY A 44 -8.13 2.00 -15.66
N SER A 45 -8.30 1.95 -14.33
CA SER A 45 -7.36 1.28 -13.42
C SER A 45 -8.04 0.19 -12.60
N ALA A 46 -7.24 -0.79 -12.20
CA ALA A 46 -7.66 -1.81 -11.24
C ALA A 46 -6.56 -2.08 -10.24
N TRP A 47 -6.96 -2.26 -8.98
CA TRP A 47 -6.09 -2.40 -7.83
C TRP A 47 -6.53 -3.57 -6.98
N THR A 48 -5.58 -4.44 -6.64
CA THR A 48 -5.76 -5.58 -5.76
C THR A 48 -5.23 -5.22 -4.37
N LEU A 49 -6.05 -5.36 -3.33
CA LEU A 49 -5.61 -5.15 -1.95
C LEU A 49 -4.62 -6.25 -1.55
N VAL A 50 -3.43 -5.89 -1.07
CA VAL A 50 -2.39 -6.86 -0.64
C VAL A 50 -2.09 -6.82 0.85
N MET A 51 -2.36 -5.69 1.49
CA MET A 51 -2.22 -5.53 2.94
C MET A 51 -3.17 -4.44 3.43
N SER A 52 -3.82 -4.66 4.55
CA SER A 52 -4.63 -3.66 5.23
C SER A 52 -4.56 -3.83 6.74
N TYR A 53 -4.50 -2.74 7.47
CA TYR A 53 -4.61 -2.79 8.93
C TYR A 53 -5.22 -1.51 9.48
N ALA A 54 -6.07 -1.67 10.48
CA ALA A 54 -6.56 -0.58 11.31
C ALA A 54 -5.45 -0.10 12.26
N PHE A 55 -5.43 1.20 12.56
CA PHE A 55 -4.41 1.85 13.38
C PHE A 55 -4.32 1.26 14.80
N LYS A 56 -5.43 0.75 15.35
CA LYS A 56 -5.41 0.00 16.62
C LYS A 56 -4.48 -1.22 16.60
N ASN A 57 -4.26 -1.83 15.43
CA ASN A 57 -3.40 -2.99 15.23
C ASN A 57 -1.95 -2.62 14.89
N ARG A 58 -1.57 -1.34 14.97
CA ARG A 58 -0.24 -0.84 14.58
C ARG A 58 0.94 -1.51 15.29
N HIS A 59 0.73 -2.10 16.46
CA HIS A 59 1.79 -2.75 17.25
C HIS A 59 2.05 -4.20 16.87
N MET A 60 1.25 -4.79 15.97
CA MET A 60 1.47 -6.15 15.52
C MET A 60 2.78 -6.25 14.73
N ASP A 61 3.65 -7.20 15.07
CA ASP A 61 4.99 -7.32 14.49
C ASP A 61 4.97 -7.47 12.97
N GLN A 62 4.06 -8.32 12.46
CA GLN A 62 3.80 -8.57 11.04
C GLN A 62 3.42 -7.30 10.28
N ILE A 63 2.94 -6.26 10.95
CA ILE A 63 2.56 -5.00 10.33
C ILE A 63 3.63 -3.94 10.57
N ALA A 64 4.14 -3.83 11.79
CA ALA A 64 5.03 -2.77 12.20
C ALA A 64 6.47 -2.98 11.71
N ARG A 65 7.00 -4.19 11.83
CA ARG A 65 8.45 -4.46 11.70
C ARG A 65 8.79 -5.32 10.50
N LYS A 66 7.84 -6.11 10.00
CA LYS A 66 8.08 -6.98 8.85
C LYS A 66 8.02 -6.21 7.55
N SER A 67 9.12 -6.27 6.79
CA SER A 67 9.19 -5.67 5.45
C SER A 67 8.27 -6.41 4.47
N MET A 68 8.03 -5.86 3.27
CA MET A 68 7.24 -6.53 2.22
C MET A 68 7.96 -7.77 1.65
N GLN A 69 9.24 -7.98 2.00
CA GLN A 69 10.06 -9.14 1.57
C GLN A 69 9.91 -10.35 2.47
N GLN A 70 9.25 -10.18 3.62
CA GLN A 70 9.17 -11.24 4.63
C GLN A 70 7.83 -11.95 4.53
N ASP A 71 7.89 -13.27 4.41
CA ASP A 71 6.71 -14.11 4.38
C ASP A 71 6.11 -14.23 5.78
N THR A 72 5.16 -13.35 6.05
CA THR A 72 4.48 -13.21 7.35
C THR A 72 2.99 -12.91 7.13
N PRO A 73 2.26 -13.83 6.48
CA PRO A 73 0.85 -13.65 6.17
C PRO A 73 0.01 -13.44 7.43
N VAL A 74 -1.08 -12.70 7.27
CA VAL A 74 -2.11 -12.51 8.30
C VAL A 74 -3.47 -12.50 7.62
N ASN A 75 -4.32 -13.48 7.91
CA ASN A 75 -5.62 -13.64 7.28
C ASN A 75 -5.53 -13.67 5.72
N GLU A 76 -4.50 -14.31 5.15
CA GLU A 76 -4.17 -14.20 3.72
C GLU A 76 -5.28 -14.65 2.77
N HIS A 77 -6.15 -15.57 3.20
CA HIS A 77 -7.32 -16.04 2.45
C HIS A 77 -8.62 -15.28 2.79
N SER A 78 -8.55 -14.22 3.60
CA SER A 78 -9.72 -13.48 4.08
C SER A 78 -9.46 -11.97 4.09
N PRO A 79 -9.43 -11.32 2.90
CA PRO A 79 -9.17 -9.89 2.78
C PRO A 79 -10.16 -9.07 3.59
N ASN A 80 -9.64 -8.23 4.47
CA ASN A 80 -10.44 -7.37 5.33
C ASN A 80 -9.67 -6.10 5.71
N TRP A 81 -10.39 -5.06 6.13
CA TRP A 81 -9.79 -3.75 6.45
C TRP A 81 -9.12 -3.69 7.82
N ASN A 82 -9.49 -4.59 8.73
CA ASN A 82 -9.05 -4.54 10.10
C ASN A 82 -7.62 -5.05 10.24
N LEU A 83 -7.32 -6.21 9.64
CA LEU A 83 -6.00 -6.84 9.70
C LEU A 83 -5.89 -7.91 8.62
N TYR A 84 -5.07 -7.63 7.62
CA TYR A 84 -4.88 -8.45 6.43
C TYR A 84 -3.48 -8.24 5.87
N ARG A 85 -2.82 -9.32 5.50
CA ARG A 85 -1.53 -9.33 4.82
C ARG A 85 -1.40 -10.64 4.03
N MET A 86 -1.25 -10.52 2.71
CA MET A 86 -0.94 -11.65 1.85
C MET A 86 0.41 -12.28 2.19
N SER A 87 0.59 -13.56 1.84
CA SER A 87 1.92 -14.18 1.84
C SER A 87 2.84 -13.53 0.81
N LEU A 88 4.14 -13.73 0.98
CA LEU A 88 5.15 -13.24 0.05
C LEU A 88 4.94 -13.81 -1.37
N SER A 89 4.52 -15.08 -1.47
CA SER A 89 4.24 -15.74 -2.75
C SER A 89 3.11 -15.03 -3.50
N GLN A 90 1.98 -14.79 -2.84
CA GLN A 90 0.82 -14.09 -3.40
C GLN A 90 1.14 -12.65 -3.82
N MET A 91 1.87 -11.91 -2.98
CA MET A 91 2.33 -10.56 -3.31
C MET A 91 3.26 -10.55 -4.54
N THR A 92 4.16 -11.53 -4.63
CA THR A 92 5.09 -11.67 -5.76
C THR A 92 4.36 -12.01 -7.05
N HIS A 93 3.38 -12.91 -6.98
CA HIS A 93 2.47 -13.20 -8.08
C HIS A 93 1.76 -11.93 -8.56
N LEU A 94 1.07 -11.21 -7.67
CA LEU A 94 0.34 -10.00 -8.03
C LEU A 94 1.24 -8.89 -8.57
N LYS A 95 2.44 -8.73 -8.01
CA LYS A 95 3.44 -7.81 -8.56
C LYS A 95 3.77 -8.15 -10.02
N SER A 96 3.90 -9.43 -10.37
CA SER A 96 4.17 -9.84 -11.76
C SER A 96 3.04 -9.49 -12.73
N GLN A 97 1.82 -9.27 -12.21
CA GLN A 97 0.64 -8.85 -12.96
C GLN A 97 0.37 -7.33 -12.85
N SER A 98 1.25 -6.57 -12.18
CA SER A 98 1.04 -5.17 -11.82
C SER A 98 2.15 -4.27 -12.36
N THR A 99 1.80 -3.04 -12.68
CA THR A 99 2.76 -2.00 -13.09
C THR A 99 3.03 -0.99 -11.98
N HIS A 100 2.10 -0.87 -11.04
CA HIS A 100 2.10 0.13 -9.97
C HIS A 100 1.78 -0.50 -8.62
N TRP A 101 2.18 0.20 -7.58
CA TRP A 101 1.64 0.03 -6.24
C TRP A 101 1.19 1.39 -5.70
N ARG A 102 0.30 1.35 -4.72
CA ARG A 102 -0.10 2.54 -3.96
C ARG A 102 -0.40 2.21 -2.51
N SER A 103 -0.40 3.24 -1.66
CA SER A 103 -0.92 3.19 -0.30
C SER A 103 -2.03 4.23 -0.13
N THR A 104 -3.13 3.83 0.50
CA THR A 104 -4.31 4.68 0.73
C THR A 104 -4.74 4.65 2.19
N CYS A 105 -5.21 5.78 2.69
CA CYS A 105 -5.67 5.92 4.07
C CYS A 105 -7.20 5.88 4.18
N THR A 106 -7.72 4.99 5.03
CA THR A 106 -9.16 4.89 5.36
C THR A 106 -10.04 4.74 4.11
N PHE A 107 -9.58 3.91 3.16
CA PHE A 107 -10.26 3.60 1.90
C PHE A 107 -11.74 3.19 2.05
N PRO A 108 -12.15 2.40 3.08
CA PRO A 108 -13.56 2.00 3.23
C PRO A 108 -14.52 3.18 3.42
N THR A 109 -14.03 4.31 3.91
CA THR A 109 -14.83 5.52 4.16
C THR A 109 -14.72 6.52 3.02
N TYR A 110 -13.50 6.77 2.54
CA TYR A 110 -13.23 7.88 1.61
C TYR A 110 -12.90 7.44 0.18
N LYS A 111 -12.78 6.13 -0.08
CA LYS A 111 -12.23 5.60 -1.33
C LYS A 111 -10.87 6.25 -1.64
N VAL A 112 -10.72 6.86 -2.81
CA VAL A 112 -9.53 7.64 -3.18
C VAL A 112 -9.96 9.04 -3.58
N ASP A 113 -9.54 10.02 -2.78
CA ASP A 113 -9.60 11.45 -3.08
C ASP A 113 -8.19 12.07 -3.08
N TYR A 114 -7.17 11.21 -3.19
CA TYR A 114 -5.73 11.54 -3.16
C TYR A 114 -5.22 12.24 -1.89
N THR A 115 -6.04 12.38 -0.85
CA THR A 115 -5.54 12.84 0.45
C THR A 115 -4.87 11.68 1.17
N ASP A 116 -3.67 11.91 1.71
CA ASP A 116 -2.90 10.88 2.42
C ASP A 116 -2.77 9.59 1.58
N TYR A 117 -2.16 9.77 0.40
CA TYR A 117 -2.07 8.78 -0.66
C TYR A 117 -0.65 8.79 -1.22
N VAL A 118 -0.15 7.64 -1.64
CA VAL A 118 1.07 7.57 -2.45
C VAL A 118 0.94 6.50 -3.52
N ARG A 119 1.47 6.78 -4.72
CA ARG A 119 1.56 5.83 -5.83
C ARG A 119 2.93 5.90 -6.48
N ALA A 120 3.44 4.74 -6.88
CA ALA A 120 4.63 4.66 -7.72
C ALA A 120 4.53 3.49 -8.71
N LYS A 121 5.35 3.56 -9.75
CA LYS A 121 5.64 2.43 -10.63
C LYS A 121 6.61 1.49 -9.94
N PHE A 122 6.40 0.18 -10.08
CA PHE A 122 7.37 -0.81 -9.63
C PHE A 122 8.75 -0.63 -10.30
N THR A 123 8.79 -0.16 -11.55
CA THR A 123 10.05 0.10 -12.29
C THR A 123 10.86 1.25 -11.71
N ASP A 124 10.20 2.26 -11.14
CA ASP A 124 10.86 3.43 -10.52
C ASP A 124 11.20 3.16 -9.05
N PHE A 125 10.30 2.47 -8.35
CA PHE A 125 10.44 2.13 -6.94
C PHE A 125 9.73 0.81 -6.65
N ASP A 126 10.50 -0.25 -6.55
CA ASP A 126 10.00 -1.56 -6.15
C ASP A 126 9.92 -1.69 -4.62
N ILE A 127 8.74 -1.45 -4.06
CA ILE A 127 8.49 -1.54 -2.61
C ILE A 127 8.68 -2.97 -2.06
N MET A 128 8.61 -3.99 -2.92
CA MET A 128 8.79 -5.38 -2.51
C MET A 128 10.25 -5.79 -2.42
N THR A 129 11.20 -5.06 -3.01
CA THR A 129 12.64 -5.40 -2.95
C THR A 129 13.48 -4.30 -2.33
N PHE A 130 12.90 -3.12 -2.12
CA PHE A 130 13.56 -2.02 -1.45
C PHE A 130 13.88 -2.36 0.01
N LEU A 131 15.11 -2.05 0.42
CA LEU A 131 15.53 -1.86 1.81
C LEU A 131 16.36 -0.59 1.84
N GLY A 132 16.13 0.26 2.82
CA GLY A 132 16.82 1.54 2.91
C GLY A 132 16.45 2.32 4.15
N ARG A 133 17.34 3.24 4.51
CA ARG A 133 17.16 4.13 5.65
C ARG A 133 17.29 5.58 5.18
N GLY A 134 16.15 6.22 4.93
CA GLY A 134 16.11 7.59 4.46
C GLY A 134 16.56 7.75 3.01
N ILE A 135 16.18 6.83 2.13
CA ILE A 135 16.57 6.85 0.72
C ILE A 135 15.50 7.55 -0.11
N CYS A 136 15.91 8.47 -0.99
CA CYS A 136 15.02 9.11 -1.93
C CYS A 136 14.58 8.12 -3.01
N LYS A 137 13.28 7.95 -3.16
CA LYS A 137 12.67 7.11 -4.20
C LYS A 137 11.65 7.91 -4.99
N LYS A 138 11.64 7.70 -6.31
CA LYS A 138 10.71 8.36 -7.22
C LYS A 138 9.31 7.79 -7.01
N VAL A 139 8.34 8.68 -6.90
CA VAL A 139 6.91 8.39 -6.81
C VAL A 139 6.17 9.20 -7.86
N GLU A 140 5.07 8.67 -8.37
CA GLU A 140 4.25 9.38 -9.35
C GLU A 140 3.44 10.49 -8.69
N TYR A 141 2.94 10.21 -7.49
CA TYR A 141 2.21 11.16 -6.66
C TYR A 141 2.35 10.74 -5.20
N VAL A 142 2.51 11.72 -4.31
CA VAL A 142 2.48 11.54 -2.86
C VAL A 142 1.76 12.73 -2.22
N ASN A 143 0.93 12.44 -1.23
CA ASN A 143 0.27 13.42 -0.38
C ASN A 143 0.40 12.99 1.08
N ILE A 144 0.84 13.90 1.94
CA ILE A 144 0.79 13.76 3.40
C ILE A 144 0.24 15.06 3.97
N ARG A 145 -0.93 15.01 4.60
CA ARG A 145 -1.60 16.12 5.27
C ARG A 145 -1.79 17.34 4.37
N GLY A 146 -2.03 17.12 3.08
CA GLY A 146 -2.22 18.18 2.08
C GLY A 146 -0.93 18.69 1.44
N HIS A 147 0.25 18.28 1.93
CA HIS A 147 1.49 18.48 1.17
C HIS A 147 1.53 17.45 0.06
N GLN A 148 1.59 17.92 -1.18
CA GLN A 148 1.58 17.05 -2.35
C GLN A 148 2.77 17.28 -3.26
N CYS A 149 3.15 16.23 -3.97
CA CYS A 149 4.20 16.28 -4.96
C CYS A 149 3.95 15.21 -6.03
N ALA A 150 4.19 15.54 -7.28
CA ALA A 150 4.01 14.65 -8.43
C ALA A 150 5.33 14.48 -9.17
N GLN A 151 5.57 13.28 -9.70
CA GLN A 151 6.78 12.92 -10.45
C GLN A 151 8.07 13.35 -9.75
N CYS A 152 8.17 13.05 -8.46
CA CYS A 152 9.24 13.54 -7.61
C CYS A 152 9.77 12.47 -6.67
N THR A 153 10.83 12.82 -5.95
CA THR A 153 11.42 11.93 -4.94
C THR A 153 10.83 12.18 -3.56
N SER A 154 10.48 11.10 -2.86
CA SER A 154 10.11 11.08 -1.44
C SER A 154 11.09 10.21 -0.65
N LYS A 155 11.26 10.49 0.64
CA LYS A 155 12.27 9.84 1.48
C LYS A 155 11.67 8.64 2.21
N TRP A 156 12.25 7.45 2.03
CA TRP A 156 11.68 6.20 2.54
C TRP A 156 12.61 5.43 3.48
N TRP A 157 11.99 4.75 4.45
CA TRP A 157 12.59 3.79 5.35
C TRP A 157 11.90 2.46 5.20
N HIS A 158 12.68 1.38 5.12
CA HIS A 158 12.18 0.01 5.01
C HIS A 158 13.31 -0.95 5.38
N GLY A 159 13.05 -1.89 6.30
CA GLY A 159 14.10 -2.76 6.84
C GLY A 159 13.54 -4.04 7.44
N ASN A 160 14.16 -5.18 7.09
CA ASN A 160 13.75 -6.50 7.58
C ASN A 160 13.82 -6.56 9.11
N ASN A 161 12.72 -6.98 9.74
CA ASN A 161 12.57 -7.05 11.21
C ASN A 161 12.77 -5.72 11.96
N VAL A 162 12.85 -4.58 11.26
CA VAL A 162 13.06 -3.28 11.91
C VAL A 162 11.89 -2.35 11.67
N TYR A 163 11.60 -2.05 10.40
CA TYR A 163 10.56 -1.10 10.00
C TYR A 163 9.85 -1.57 8.74
N SER A 164 8.51 -1.64 8.81
CA SER A 164 7.64 -1.63 7.62
C SER A 164 7.89 -0.37 6.77
N PRO A 165 7.56 -0.37 5.47
CA PRO A 165 7.82 0.78 4.63
C PRO A 165 7.07 2.02 5.14
N HIS A 166 7.78 3.14 5.28
CA HIS A 166 7.20 4.39 5.76
C HIS A 166 8.00 5.63 5.30
N ILE A 167 7.35 6.78 5.44
CA ILE A 167 7.96 8.12 5.31
C ILE A 167 7.98 8.78 6.69
N ASP A 168 9.14 9.25 7.11
CA ASP A 168 9.32 10.06 8.32
C ASP A 168 9.28 11.56 7.95
N SER A 169 8.15 12.22 8.22
CA SER A 169 7.83 13.56 7.69
C SER A 169 8.82 14.69 8.05
N PRO A 170 9.41 14.75 9.26
CA PRO A 170 10.44 15.74 9.60
C PRO A 170 11.75 15.61 8.81
N SER A 171 12.00 14.49 8.15
CA SER A 171 13.25 14.27 7.41
C SER A 171 13.25 15.01 6.07
N ASN A 172 14.32 15.77 5.80
CA ASN A 172 14.52 16.55 4.57
C ASN A 172 15.44 15.84 3.56
N GLY A 173 15.70 16.45 2.40
CA GLY A 173 16.73 16.01 1.44
C GLY A 173 16.24 15.27 0.20
N CYS A 174 14.93 15.07 0.04
CA CYS A 174 14.31 14.73 -1.24
C CYS A 174 13.42 15.89 -1.70
N GLN A 175 12.85 15.83 -2.90
CA GLN A 175 11.99 16.89 -3.43
C GLN A 175 10.68 17.05 -2.66
N PHE A 176 10.09 15.96 -2.17
CA PHE A 176 8.91 16.00 -1.32
C PHE A 176 9.31 16.29 0.13
N VAL A 177 8.79 17.40 0.68
CA VAL A 177 9.15 17.91 2.02
C VAL A 177 7.88 18.22 2.84
N PRO A 178 7.25 17.22 3.48
CA PRO A 178 6.01 17.39 4.26
C PRO A 178 6.27 17.84 5.72
N THR A 179 7.25 18.72 5.94
CA THR A 179 7.72 19.07 7.30
C THR A 179 6.78 20.03 8.03
N GLN A 180 6.04 20.88 7.32
CA GLN A 180 5.13 21.82 7.97
C GLN A 180 4.01 21.08 8.69
N GLY A 181 3.83 21.39 9.98
CA GLY A 181 2.83 20.73 10.83
C GLY A 181 3.11 19.26 11.12
N SER A 182 4.32 18.76 10.82
CA SER A 182 4.71 17.40 11.20
C SER A 182 4.97 17.32 12.70
N ALA A 183 4.77 16.13 13.27
CA ALA A 183 5.16 15.81 14.62
C ALA A 183 6.58 15.19 14.64
N SER A 184 7.23 15.16 15.80
CA SER A 184 8.56 14.58 15.95
C SER A 184 8.56 13.09 15.57
N SER A 185 9.42 12.71 14.63
CA SER A 185 9.50 11.35 14.07
C SER A 185 8.15 10.81 13.58
N GLU A 186 7.33 11.67 12.95
CA GLU A 186 6.02 11.30 12.42
C GLU A 186 6.15 10.34 11.23
N ASN A 187 5.89 9.06 11.49
CA ASN A 187 5.86 8.02 10.49
C ASN A 187 4.51 7.95 9.78
N ASN A 188 4.55 7.87 8.46
CA ASN A 188 3.41 7.87 7.55
C ASN A 188 3.44 6.62 6.65
N PHE A 189 2.25 6.11 6.32
CA PHE A 189 2.03 4.85 5.57
C PHE A 189 2.55 3.56 6.24
N GLY A 190 3.20 3.65 7.41
CA GLY A 190 3.73 2.50 8.14
C GLY A 190 4.43 2.88 9.43
N PHE A 191 4.91 1.87 10.16
CA PHE A 191 5.78 1.99 11.34
C PHE A 191 5.28 2.95 12.44
N TYR A 192 3.98 2.94 12.72
CA TYR A 192 3.36 3.83 13.73
C TYR A 192 3.64 3.44 15.20
N ILE A 193 4.59 2.54 15.46
CA ILE A 193 4.93 2.07 16.80
C ILE A 193 5.94 2.98 17.53
N GLN A 194 6.58 3.87 16.79
CA GLN A 194 7.55 4.84 17.28
C GLN A 194 7.20 6.23 16.73
N GLY A 195 7.74 7.24 17.41
CA GLY A 195 7.50 8.65 17.08
C GLY A 195 6.15 9.16 17.55
N VAL A 196 5.89 10.43 17.27
CA VAL A 196 4.65 11.09 17.64
C VAL A 196 3.62 10.89 16.53
N VAL A 197 2.48 10.31 16.90
CA VAL A 197 1.36 10.07 15.98
C VAL A 197 0.67 11.39 15.67
N ASN A 198 0.61 11.76 14.39
CA ASN A 198 -0.13 12.94 13.94
C ASN A 198 -1.54 12.57 13.46
N LYS A 199 -2.55 12.91 14.28
CA LYS A 199 -3.96 12.61 13.96
C LYS A 199 -4.51 13.37 12.74
N LYS A 200 -3.77 14.34 12.19
CA LYS A 200 -4.13 14.99 10.93
C LYS A 200 -3.85 14.09 9.71
N PHE A 201 -3.01 13.07 9.86
CA PHE A 201 -2.79 12.05 8.82
C PHE A 201 -3.87 10.97 8.92
N ARG A 202 -4.65 10.77 7.86
CA ARG A 202 -5.87 9.95 7.86
C ARG A 202 -5.64 8.50 8.26
N CYS A 203 -4.47 7.91 7.95
CA CYS A 203 -4.15 6.53 8.34
C CYS A 203 -3.97 6.36 9.86
N SER A 204 -3.75 7.45 10.59
CA SER A 204 -3.51 7.46 12.05
C SER A 204 -4.44 8.41 12.82
N ALA A 205 -5.47 8.93 12.16
CA ALA A 205 -6.44 9.87 12.74
C ALA A 205 -7.23 9.28 13.93
N GLY A 206 -7.55 7.99 13.88
CA GLY A 206 -8.21 7.28 14.96
C GLY A 206 -7.98 5.77 14.93
N PRO A 207 -8.46 5.02 15.95
CA PRO A 207 -8.21 3.58 16.07
C PRO A 207 -8.70 2.74 14.89
N LEU A 208 -9.74 3.20 14.19
CA LEU A 208 -10.34 2.53 13.03
C LEU A 208 -9.80 3.04 11.69
N SER A 209 -8.95 4.08 11.68
CA SER A 209 -8.25 4.52 10.47
C SER A 209 -7.45 3.35 9.90
N THR A 210 -7.46 3.16 8.59
CA THR A 210 -6.74 2.05 7.95
C THR A 210 -5.60 2.53 7.08
N THR A 211 -4.53 1.76 7.02
CA THR A 211 -3.50 1.88 5.98
C THR A 211 -3.66 0.69 5.04
N ASN A 212 -3.81 0.95 3.74
CA ASN A 212 -4.12 -0.07 2.75
C ASN A 212 -3.09 -0.01 1.63
N TRP A 213 -2.40 -1.13 1.39
CA TRP A 213 -1.43 -1.28 0.31
C TRP A 213 -2.06 -2.08 -0.84
N TRP A 214 -1.78 -1.63 -2.06
CA TRP A 214 -2.43 -2.13 -3.26
C TRP A 214 -1.42 -2.33 -4.38
N PHE A 215 -1.57 -3.41 -5.14
CA PHE A 215 -0.84 -3.62 -6.40
C PHE A 215 -1.83 -3.61 -7.56
N GLY A 216 -1.44 -2.97 -8.66
CA GLY A 216 -2.35 -2.83 -9.79
C GLY A 216 -1.74 -2.09 -10.97
N GLY A 217 -2.60 -1.52 -11.80
CA GLY A 217 -2.20 -0.80 -12.99
C GLY A 217 -3.39 -0.25 -13.76
N TYR A 218 -3.06 0.26 -14.94
CA TYR A 218 -4.01 0.85 -15.88
C TYR A 218 -4.13 -0.07 -17.12
N LEU A 219 -5.24 0.07 -17.85
CA LEU A 219 -5.43 -0.53 -19.18
C LEU A 219 -4.52 0.13 -20.23
#